data_AF-A0A1A2E7M4-F1
#
_entry.id   AF-A0A1A2E7M4-F1
#
_cell.length_a   1.000
_cell.length_b   1.000
_cell.length_c   1.000
_cell.angle_alpha   90.00
_cell.angle_beta   90.00
_cell.angle_gamma   90.00
#
_symmetry.space_group_name_H-M   'P 1'
#
loop_
_entity.id
_entity.type
_entity.pdbx_description
1 polymer ?
#
loop_
_entity_poly.entity_id
_entity_poly.type
_entity_poly.pdbx_seq_one_letter_code
_entity_poly.pdbx_strand_id
1 'polypeptide(L)'
;MEWPPEPDAPAGAPSIQFLFKITKRTVNISNDTLTFDMKPVYDTIHPRPLSFDPPLQQYGKDGAKGFRHYWEKLDYVFELPDPYALPQINIQAGDRDSVLRFIEMCRRLARFSIINDDTKLSAHMDKETTDGEWHLRVSDYPNDESFLGASAAFRQLHNDGEPACFTNAYNALFKAMKTLPDDQQAAIKDTVLQWRAARGKLMNHTLQTLTGVKAANATLDDPVSYGNVNPDNLIRTFNYGDSLHFGDAREQLDDLLADPFHEAYYKYAALLSIVGLSHLYFGFAALLERTLGGV
;
A
#
# COMPACT_ATOMS: atom_id res chain seq x y z
N MET A 1 0.79 -9.10 -19.23
CA MET A 1 -0.63 -9.27 -19.61
C MET A 1 -1.24 -7.90 -19.61
N GLU A 2 -1.90 -7.50 -20.68
CA GLU A 2 -2.42 -6.15 -20.87
C GLU A 2 -3.89 -6.23 -21.26
N TRP A 3 -4.71 -5.42 -20.59
CA TRP A 3 -6.11 -5.18 -20.92
C TRP A 3 -6.24 -3.72 -21.39
N PRO A 4 -6.50 -3.48 -22.68
CA PRO A 4 -6.78 -2.14 -23.16
C PRO A 4 -8.14 -1.66 -22.60
N PRO A 5 -8.37 -0.34 -22.57
CA PRO A 5 -9.69 0.22 -22.27
C PRO A 5 -10.76 -0.26 -23.25
N GLU A 6 -12.02 -0.31 -22.81
CA GLU A 6 -13.14 -0.57 -23.71
C GLU A 6 -13.26 0.56 -24.77
N PRO A 7 -13.82 0.28 -25.96
CA PRO A 7 -13.89 1.26 -27.05
C PRO A 7 -14.66 2.55 -26.73
N ASP A 8 -15.57 2.50 -25.76
CA ASP A 8 -16.38 3.60 -25.23
C ASP A 8 -15.82 4.22 -23.95
N ALA A 9 -14.67 3.73 -23.45
CA ALA A 9 -13.99 4.33 -22.31
C ALA A 9 -13.54 5.78 -22.64
N PRO A 10 -13.43 6.66 -21.61
CA PRO A 10 -12.98 8.03 -21.80
C PRO A 10 -11.63 8.13 -22.54
N ALA A 11 -11.48 9.19 -23.35
CA ALA A 11 -10.27 9.41 -24.13
C ALA A 11 -9.04 9.55 -23.20
N GLY A 12 -8.15 8.56 -23.25
CA GLY A 12 -6.94 8.50 -22.41
C GLY A 12 -7.05 7.59 -21.19
N ALA A 13 -8.10 6.78 -21.06
CA ALA A 13 -8.16 5.70 -20.08
C ALA A 13 -6.89 4.82 -20.22
N PRO A 14 -6.14 4.58 -19.14
CA PRO A 14 -4.89 3.83 -19.22
C PRO A 14 -5.16 2.33 -19.28
N SER A 15 -4.36 1.58 -20.03
CA SER A 15 -4.45 0.12 -20.04
C SER A 15 -4.10 -0.47 -18.67
N ILE A 16 -4.77 -1.56 -18.32
CA ILE A 16 -4.46 -2.35 -17.12
C ILE A 16 -3.37 -3.34 -17.49
N GLN A 17 -2.23 -3.24 -16.81
CA GLN A 17 -1.09 -4.11 -17.06
C GLN A 17 -0.73 -4.91 -15.81
N PHE A 18 -0.46 -6.20 -16.01
CA PHE A 18 0.06 -7.08 -14.98
C PHE A 18 1.31 -7.80 -15.45
N LEU A 19 2.32 -7.78 -14.59
CA LEU A 19 3.56 -8.53 -14.77
C LEU A 19 3.52 -9.81 -13.94
N PHE A 20 3.55 -10.95 -14.64
CA PHE A 20 3.47 -12.29 -14.05
C PHE A 20 4.70 -13.12 -14.40
N LYS A 21 5.06 -14.03 -13.48
CA LYS A 21 6.02 -15.09 -13.72
C LYS A 21 5.28 -16.42 -13.83
N ILE A 22 5.55 -17.17 -14.90
CA ILE A 22 5.08 -18.55 -15.01
C ILE A 22 5.86 -19.40 -14.00
N THR A 23 5.15 -20.04 -13.09
CA THR A 23 5.71 -20.89 -12.03
C THR A 23 5.57 -22.37 -12.35
N LYS A 24 4.56 -22.76 -13.13
CA LYS A 24 4.35 -24.13 -13.59
C LYS A 24 3.75 -24.14 -14.98
N ARG A 25 4.12 -25.15 -15.77
CA ARG A 25 3.53 -25.46 -17.06
C ARG A 25 3.10 -26.92 -17.06
N THR A 26 1.83 -27.19 -17.38
CA THR A 26 1.28 -28.53 -17.49
C THR A 26 0.74 -28.73 -18.90
N VAL A 27 1.23 -29.76 -19.60
CA VAL A 27 0.75 -30.14 -20.93
C VAL A 27 -0.11 -31.38 -20.76
N ASN A 28 -1.37 -31.31 -21.17
CA ASN A 28 -2.24 -32.47 -21.24
C ASN A 28 -2.46 -32.83 -22.72
N ILE A 29 -1.77 -33.88 -23.15
CA ILE A 29 -1.79 -34.39 -24.53
C ILE A 29 -3.13 -35.07 -24.84
N SER A 30 -3.84 -35.59 -23.83
CA SER A 30 -5.09 -36.33 -24.05
C SER A 30 -6.27 -35.43 -24.43
N ASN A 31 -6.20 -34.14 -24.11
CA ASN A 31 -7.23 -33.15 -24.44
C ASN A 31 -6.62 -31.88 -25.07
N ASP A 32 -5.42 -31.98 -25.64
CA ASP A 32 -4.65 -30.89 -26.26
C ASP A 32 -4.65 -29.57 -25.47
N THR A 33 -4.65 -29.66 -24.13
CA THR A 33 -4.75 -28.49 -23.26
C THR A 33 -3.39 -28.12 -22.67
N LEU A 34 -3.06 -26.83 -22.69
CA LEU A 34 -1.91 -26.24 -22.02
C LEU A 34 -2.36 -25.40 -20.83
N THR A 35 -1.85 -25.67 -19.63
CA THR A 35 -2.17 -24.91 -18.42
C THR A 35 -0.91 -24.30 -17.82
N PHE A 36 -1.00 -23.03 -17.42
CA PHE A 36 0.07 -22.31 -16.74
C PHE A 36 -0.38 -21.91 -15.33
N ASP A 37 0.48 -22.16 -14.34
CA ASP A 37 0.37 -21.48 -13.06
C ASP A 37 1.22 -20.22 -13.15
N MET A 38 0.62 -19.09 -12.78
CA MET A 38 1.25 -17.77 -12.86
C MET A 38 1.18 -17.09 -11.51
N LYS A 39 2.25 -16.39 -11.13
CA LYS A 39 2.31 -15.58 -9.91
C LYS A 39 2.67 -14.14 -10.28
N PRO A 40 2.05 -13.12 -9.67
CA PRO A 40 2.50 -11.75 -9.87
C PRO A 40 3.98 -11.62 -9.52
N VAL A 41 4.77 -10.90 -10.32
CA VAL A 41 6.22 -10.79 -10.09
C VAL A 41 6.53 -10.20 -8.72
N TYR A 42 5.74 -9.21 -8.26
CA TYR A 42 5.89 -8.63 -6.93
C TYR A 42 5.68 -9.62 -5.79
N ASP A 43 5.04 -10.78 -6.01
CA ASP A 43 4.90 -11.82 -5.00
C ASP A 43 5.98 -12.90 -5.08
N THR A 44 6.87 -12.87 -6.08
CA THR A 44 7.94 -13.86 -6.23
C THR A 44 9.05 -13.72 -5.19
N ILE A 45 9.07 -12.61 -4.44
CA ILE A 45 10.03 -12.33 -3.38
C ILE A 45 9.72 -13.07 -2.06
N HIS A 46 8.55 -13.68 -1.94
CA HIS A 46 8.10 -14.35 -0.71
C HIS A 46 8.48 -15.84 -0.66
N PRO A 47 8.87 -16.38 0.51
CA PRO A 47 9.08 -15.65 1.77
C PRO A 47 10.42 -14.91 1.79
N ARG A 48 10.45 -13.72 2.42
CA ARG A 48 11.69 -12.96 2.66
C ARG A 48 12.01 -12.90 4.17
N PRO A 49 13.26 -13.15 4.59
CA PRO A 49 13.67 -12.92 5.98
C PRO A 49 13.51 -11.44 6.37
N LEU A 50 12.99 -11.18 7.56
CA LEU A 50 12.89 -9.83 8.14
C LEU A 50 13.87 -9.71 9.31
N SER A 51 14.53 -8.56 9.41
CA SER A 51 15.50 -8.27 10.49
C SER A 51 14.83 -7.95 11.83
N PHE A 52 13.55 -7.60 11.81
CA PHE A 52 12.74 -7.30 12.98
C PHE A 52 11.30 -7.75 12.74
N ASP A 53 10.56 -7.86 13.84
CA ASP A 53 9.16 -8.22 13.83
C ASP A 53 8.30 -7.11 13.21
N PRO A 54 7.35 -7.41 12.30
CA PRO A 54 6.44 -6.43 11.72
C PRO A 54 5.75 -5.53 12.77
N PRO A 55 5.92 -4.20 12.70
CA PRO A 55 5.21 -3.24 13.53
C PRO A 55 3.70 -3.46 13.61
N LEU A 56 3.20 -3.45 14.85
CA LEU A 56 1.79 -3.62 15.21
C LEU A 56 1.18 -4.99 14.84
N GLN A 57 2.01 -6.01 14.57
CA GLN A 57 1.56 -7.35 14.19
C GLN A 57 0.66 -8.06 15.20
N GLN A 58 0.64 -7.63 16.46
CA GLN A 58 -0.27 -8.18 17.47
C GLN A 58 -1.76 -7.96 17.13
N TYR A 59 -2.07 -7.04 16.21
CA TYR A 59 -3.42 -6.85 15.68
C TYR A 59 -3.68 -7.66 14.41
N GLY A 60 -2.71 -8.46 13.97
CA GLY A 60 -2.78 -9.25 12.76
C GLY A 60 -3.64 -10.51 12.90
N LYS A 61 -4.36 -10.88 11.84
CA LYS A 61 -5.06 -12.19 11.74
C LYS A 61 -4.10 -13.32 11.39
N ASP A 62 -4.48 -14.56 11.69
CA ASP A 62 -3.79 -15.79 11.28
C ASP A 62 -2.28 -15.82 11.57
N GLY A 63 -1.89 -15.32 12.74
CA GLY A 63 -0.47 -15.19 13.11
C GLY A 63 0.25 -14.07 12.35
N ALA A 64 -0.47 -13.01 11.99
CA ALA A 64 0.04 -11.81 11.32
C ALA A 64 0.66 -12.03 9.93
N LYS A 65 0.16 -13.03 9.18
CA LYS A 65 0.65 -13.33 7.82
C LYS A 65 0.55 -12.13 6.88
N GLY A 66 -0.57 -11.39 6.91
CA GLY A 66 -0.75 -10.18 6.10
C GLY A 66 0.30 -9.11 6.41
N PHE A 67 0.50 -8.82 7.70
CA PHE A 67 1.55 -7.90 8.16
C PHE A 67 2.92 -8.33 7.66
N ARG A 68 3.30 -9.60 7.88
CA ARG A 68 4.55 -10.15 7.38
C ARG A 68 4.69 -9.98 5.87
N HIS A 69 3.66 -10.28 5.09
CA HIS A 69 3.69 -10.16 3.63
C HIS A 69 3.96 -8.72 3.15
N TYR A 70 3.33 -7.73 3.77
CA TYR A 70 3.59 -6.32 3.46
C TYR A 70 4.98 -5.87 3.92
N TRP A 71 5.42 -6.32 5.10
CA TRP A 71 6.74 -5.98 5.61
C TRP A 71 7.88 -6.61 4.82
N GLU A 72 7.70 -7.82 4.29
CA GLU A 72 8.63 -8.46 3.36
C GLU A 72 8.82 -7.63 2.09
N LYS A 73 7.74 -7.03 1.55
CA LYS A 73 7.82 -6.11 0.42
C LYS A 73 8.46 -4.77 0.80
N LEU A 74 8.07 -4.18 1.93
CA LEU A 74 8.64 -2.91 2.40
C LEU A 74 10.15 -3.02 2.63
N ASP A 75 10.59 -4.08 3.29
CA ASP A 75 12.01 -4.38 3.49
C ASP A 75 12.71 -4.63 2.15
N TYR A 76 12.10 -5.43 1.25
CA TYR A 76 12.67 -5.67 -0.07
C TYR A 76 12.87 -4.39 -0.87
N VAL A 77 11.92 -3.45 -0.84
CA VAL A 77 11.99 -2.22 -1.65
C VAL A 77 12.88 -1.17 -1.00
N PHE A 78 12.73 -0.95 0.30
CA PHE A 78 13.26 0.22 0.99
C PHE A 78 14.38 -0.08 1.99
N GLU A 79 14.53 -1.33 2.43
CA GLU A 79 15.50 -1.75 3.45
C GLU A 79 15.47 -0.80 4.67
N LEU A 80 14.26 -0.58 5.19
CA LEU A 80 14.00 0.40 6.26
C LEU A 80 14.78 0.04 7.52
N PRO A 81 15.36 1.03 8.23
CA PRO A 81 16.03 0.79 9.51
C PRO A 81 15.04 0.27 10.55
N ASP A 82 15.54 -0.51 11.50
CA ASP A 82 14.73 -1.07 12.59
C ASP A 82 14.02 0.06 13.37
N PRO A 83 12.67 0.12 13.34
CA PRO A 83 11.92 1.15 14.04
C PRO A 83 12.09 1.06 15.57
N TYR A 84 12.50 -0.09 16.11
CA TYR A 84 12.70 -0.30 17.54
C TYR A 84 14.10 0.11 18.03
N ALA A 85 15.01 0.43 17.12
CA ALA A 85 16.41 0.73 17.44
C ALA A 85 16.69 2.21 17.76
N LEU A 86 15.75 3.12 17.50
CA LEU A 86 15.96 4.55 17.76
C LEU A 86 16.17 4.82 19.28
N PRO A 87 17.05 5.77 19.66
CA PRO A 87 17.18 6.19 21.04
C PRO A 87 15.96 7.03 21.46
N GLN A 88 15.80 7.19 22.77
CA GLN A 88 14.81 8.09 23.33
C GLN A 88 15.19 9.55 23.03
N ILE A 89 14.22 10.34 22.61
CA ILE A 89 14.40 11.78 22.31
C ILE A 89 13.24 12.53 22.94
N ASN A 90 13.53 13.64 23.61
CA ASN A 90 12.50 14.47 24.21
C ASN A 90 11.76 15.28 23.14
N ILE A 91 10.56 14.83 22.76
CA ILE A 91 9.65 15.60 21.91
C ILE A 91 9.02 16.71 22.74
N GLN A 92 9.04 17.94 22.21
CA GLN A 92 8.53 19.13 22.89
C GLN A 92 7.05 18.99 23.25
N ALA A 93 6.66 19.54 24.41
CA ALA A 93 5.29 19.41 24.93
C ALA A 93 4.21 19.82 23.93
N GLY A 94 4.42 20.91 23.18
CA GLY A 94 3.46 21.39 22.18
C GLY A 94 3.26 20.47 20.97
N ASP A 95 4.22 19.58 20.70
CA ASP A 95 4.15 18.64 19.57
C ASP A 95 3.77 17.21 20.02
N ARG A 96 3.84 16.94 21.33
CA ARG A 96 3.68 15.60 21.91
C ARG A 96 2.28 15.02 21.70
N ASP A 97 1.24 15.84 21.87
CA ASP A 97 -0.16 15.38 21.74
C ASP A 97 -0.46 14.90 20.30
N SER A 98 0.02 15.63 19.30
CA SER A 98 -0.13 15.23 17.89
C SER A 98 0.60 13.93 17.58
N VAL A 99 1.80 13.73 18.14
CA VAL A 99 2.57 12.48 17.99
C VAL A 99 1.86 11.30 18.66
N LEU A 100 1.37 11.49 19.89
CA LEU A 100 0.60 10.47 20.61
C LEU A 100 -0.67 10.11 19.85
N ARG A 101 -1.35 11.12 19.29
CA ARG A 101 -2.55 10.90 18.48
C ARG A 101 -2.25 10.15 17.18
N PHE A 102 -1.14 10.45 16.49
CA PHE A 102 -0.69 9.69 15.31
C PHE A 102 -0.47 8.21 15.67
N ILE A 103 0.22 7.94 16.78
CA ILE A 103 0.47 6.58 17.29
C ILE A 103 -0.86 5.86 17.59
N GLU A 104 -1.76 6.51 18.33
CA GLU A 104 -3.08 5.97 18.67
C GLU A 104 -3.88 5.62 17.42
N MET A 105 -3.88 6.52 16.43
CA MET A 105 -4.59 6.31 15.16
C MET A 105 -3.97 5.19 14.33
N CYS A 106 -2.65 5.01 14.34
CA CYS A 106 -1.99 3.85 13.73
C CYS A 106 -2.41 2.54 14.42
N ARG A 107 -2.41 2.49 15.76
CA ARG A 107 -2.90 1.34 16.54
C ARG A 107 -4.37 1.05 16.28
N ARG A 108 -5.19 2.10 16.14
CA ARG A 108 -6.61 1.96 15.80
C ARG A 108 -6.77 1.38 14.40
N LEU A 109 -6.12 1.95 13.39
CA LEU A 109 -6.20 1.51 12.00
C LEU A 109 -5.70 0.07 11.83
N ALA A 110 -4.61 -0.31 12.51
CA ALA A 110 -4.07 -1.68 12.49
C ALA A 110 -5.07 -2.78 12.90
N ARG A 111 -6.15 -2.42 13.63
CA ARG A 111 -7.22 -3.34 14.03
C ARG A 111 -8.34 -3.47 12.99
N PHE A 112 -8.36 -2.65 11.95
CA PHE A 112 -9.41 -2.69 10.94
C PHE A 112 -9.26 -3.98 10.13
N SER A 113 -10.41 -4.58 9.77
CA SER A 113 -10.47 -5.78 8.95
C SER A 113 -9.68 -5.61 7.65
N ILE A 114 -9.79 -4.44 7.01
CA ILE A 114 -9.14 -4.09 5.75
C ILE A 114 -7.62 -4.24 5.75
N ILE A 115 -6.97 -4.02 6.91
CA ILE A 115 -5.51 -4.11 7.05
C ILE A 115 -5.05 -5.57 7.00
N ASN A 116 -5.95 -6.47 7.36
CA ASN A 116 -5.76 -7.91 7.47
C ASN A 116 -6.68 -8.67 6.52
N ASP A 117 -7.12 -8.03 5.44
CA ASP A 117 -8.12 -8.62 4.56
C ASP A 117 -7.46 -9.52 3.52
N ASP A 118 -8.15 -10.61 3.17
CA ASP A 118 -7.71 -11.60 2.19
C ASP A 118 -8.20 -11.27 0.77
N THR A 119 -8.61 -10.02 0.52
CA THR A 119 -9.07 -9.53 -0.78
C THR A 119 -8.11 -9.96 -1.87
N LYS A 120 -8.63 -10.59 -2.93
CA LYS A 120 -7.85 -11.05 -4.07
C LYS A 120 -8.44 -10.51 -5.35
N LEU A 121 -7.56 -10.03 -6.23
CA LEU A 121 -7.89 -9.85 -7.63
C LEU A 121 -7.53 -11.12 -8.40
N SER A 122 -8.50 -11.66 -9.12
CA SER A 122 -8.35 -12.87 -9.94
C SER A 122 -8.73 -12.55 -11.39
N ALA A 123 -7.95 -13.09 -12.34
CA ALA A 123 -8.25 -13.08 -13.75
C ALA A 123 -8.55 -14.51 -14.19
N HIS A 124 -9.67 -14.72 -14.89
CA HIS A 124 -10.03 -16.02 -15.44
C HIS A 124 -10.57 -15.87 -16.86
N MET A 125 -10.39 -16.89 -17.69
CA MET A 125 -10.95 -16.96 -19.03
C MET A 125 -12.17 -17.87 -18.98
N ASP A 126 -13.30 -17.41 -19.51
CA ASP A 126 -14.48 -18.27 -19.64
C ASP A 126 -14.18 -19.40 -20.64
N LYS A 127 -14.48 -20.63 -20.23
CA LYS A 127 -14.28 -21.82 -21.05
C LYS A 127 -15.50 -22.14 -21.90
N GLU A 128 -16.64 -21.50 -21.63
CA GLU A 128 -17.92 -21.76 -22.30
C GLU A 128 -18.18 -20.82 -23.49
N THR A 129 -17.47 -19.69 -23.60
CA THR A 129 -17.53 -18.80 -24.76
C THR A 129 -16.46 -19.20 -25.80
N THR A 130 -16.86 -19.33 -27.07
CA THR A 130 -15.98 -19.69 -28.19
C THR A 130 -14.83 -18.70 -28.44
N ASP A 131 -14.95 -17.48 -27.92
CA ASP A 131 -14.00 -16.39 -28.11
C ASP A 131 -13.05 -16.18 -26.91
N GLY A 132 -13.21 -16.95 -25.83
CA GLY A 132 -12.29 -16.93 -24.69
C GLY A 132 -12.22 -15.58 -23.98
N GLU A 133 -13.39 -15.03 -23.62
CA GLU A 133 -13.45 -13.76 -22.90
C GLU A 133 -12.77 -13.88 -21.52
N TRP A 134 -11.93 -12.90 -21.21
CA TRP A 134 -11.28 -12.79 -19.92
C TRP A 134 -12.13 -11.96 -18.97
N HIS A 135 -12.24 -12.36 -17.71
CA HIS A 135 -12.92 -11.63 -16.65
C HIS A 135 -11.97 -11.34 -15.49
N LEU A 136 -12.04 -10.10 -14.96
CA LEU A 136 -11.44 -9.73 -13.69
C LEU A 136 -12.50 -9.79 -12.59
N ARG A 137 -12.15 -10.42 -11.47
CA ARG A 137 -12.99 -10.48 -10.28
C ARG A 137 -12.18 -10.17 -9.05
N VAL A 138 -12.68 -9.24 -8.24
CA VAL A 138 -12.24 -9.08 -6.86
C VAL A 138 -13.08 -10.00 -5.98
N SER A 139 -12.45 -10.94 -5.30
CA SER A 139 -13.09 -11.76 -4.27
C SER A 139 -12.81 -11.17 -2.89
N ASP A 140 -13.75 -11.39 -1.98
CA ASP A 140 -13.60 -11.05 -0.56
C ASP A 140 -13.32 -9.55 -0.32
N TYR A 141 -13.80 -8.68 -1.22
CA TYR A 141 -13.65 -7.23 -1.05
C TYR A 141 -14.32 -6.77 0.25
N PRO A 142 -13.72 -5.82 1.00
CA PRO A 142 -14.29 -5.33 2.24
C PRO A 142 -15.66 -4.71 1.97
N ASN A 143 -16.62 -4.95 2.88
CA ASN A 143 -17.90 -4.25 2.80
C ASN A 143 -17.71 -2.73 2.91
N ASP A 144 -18.69 -1.97 2.43
CA ASP A 144 -18.62 -0.51 2.36
C ASP A 144 -18.31 0.11 3.73
N GLU A 145 -18.94 -0.36 4.81
CA GLU A 145 -18.68 0.12 6.17
C GLU A 145 -17.19 -0.02 6.56
N SER A 146 -16.59 -1.17 6.25
CA SER A 146 -15.18 -1.44 6.54
C SER A 146 -14.26 -0.55 5.72
N PHE A 147 -14.57 -0.36 4.42
CA PHE A 147 -13.79 0.49 3.53
C PHE A 147 -13.88 1.96 3.96
N LEU A 148 -15.09 2.49 4.15
CA LEU A 148 -15.34 3.86 4.55
C LEU A 148 -14.72 4.18 5.91
N GLY A 149 -14.92 3.31 6.89
CA GLY A 149 -14.35 3.47 8.22
C GLY A 149 -12.81 3.51 8.18
N ALA A 150 -12.20 2.61 7.40
CA ALA A 150 -10.75 2.58 7.25
C ALA A 150 -10.22 3.79 6.51
N SER A 151 -10.89 4.22 5.43
CA SER A 151 -10.48 5.38 4.67
C SER A 151 -10.54 6.66 5.50
N ALA A 152 -11.60 6.82 6.31
CA ALA A 152 -11.72 7.94 7.25
C ALA A 152 -10.58 7.95 8.28
N ALA A 153 -10.26 6.79 8.87
CA ALA A 153 -9.17 6.66 9.82
C ALA A 153 -7.79 6.90 9.18
N PHE A 154 -7.57 6.36 7.97
CA PHE A 154 -6.36 6.57 7.18
C PHE A 154 -6.17 8.05 6.81
N ARG A 155 -7.24 8.75 6.42
CA ARG A 155 -7.20 10.19 6.10
C ARG A 155 -6.60 11.02 7.23
N GLN A 156 -6.89 10.70 8.50
CA GLN A 156 -6.30 11.42 9.64
C GLN A 156 -4.77 11.29 9.72
N LEU A 157 -4.23 10.15 9.28
CA LEU A 157 -2.79 9.89 9.25
C LEU A 157 -2.13 10.45 7.98
N HIS A 158 -2.86 10.47 6.88
CA HIS A 158 -2.33 10.71 5.55
C HIS A 158 -2.41 12.17 5.10
N ASN A 159 -3.54 12.85 5.37
CA ASN A 159 -3.80 14.20 4.91
C ASN A 159 -3.01 15.22 5.73
N ASP A 160 -2.16 16.01 5.08
CA ASP A 160 -1.28 16.98 5.75
C ASP A 160 -2.03 18.12 6.46
N GLY A 161 -3.32 18.30 6.18
CA GLY A 161 -4.20 19.24 6.89
C GLY A 161 -4.69 18.75 8.25
N GLU A 162 -4.49 17.46 8.58
CA GLU A 162 -4.92 16.88 9.85
C GLU A 162 -3.83 17.01 10.93
N PRO A 163 -4.16 17.37 12.19
CA PRO A 163 -3.17 17.54 13.25
C PRO A 163 -2.33 16.29 13.50
N ALA A 164 -2.94 15.11 13.40
CA ALA A 164 -2.33 13.81 13.66
C ALA A 164 -1.75 13.14 12.41
N CYS A 165 -1.37 13.90 11.39
CA CYS A 165 -0.82 13.37 10.15
C CYS A 165 0.67 13.01 10.26
N PHE A 166 1.14 12.20 9.31
CA PHE A 166 2.54 11.81 9.20
C PHE A 166 3.48 13.03 9.13
N THR A 167 3.12 14.05 8.36
CA THR A 167 3.97 15.24 8.17
C THR A 167 4.21 15.97 9.49
N ASN A 168 3.17 16.13 10.32
CA ASN A 168 3.30 16.74 11.64
C ASN A 168 4.13 15.87 12.59
N ALA A 169 3.87 14.55 12.62
CA ALA A 169 4.64 13.63 13.47
C ALA A 169 6.13 13.58 13.07
N TYR A 170 6.42 13.56 11.77
CA TYR A 170 7.77 13.66 11.22
C TYR A 170 8.43 14.99 11.61
N ASN A 171 7.73 16.12 11.46
CA ASN A 171 8.28 17.43 11.77
C ASN A 171 8.57 17.58 13.28
N ALA A 172 7.71 17.04 14.14
CA ALA A 172 7.91 16.99 15.58
C ALA A 172 9.19 16.22 15.95
N LEU A 173 9.37 15.01 15.39
CA LEU A 173 10.59 14.22 15.58
C LEU A 173 11.82 14.96 15.02
N PHE A 174 11.71 15.53 13.81
CA PHE A 174 12.80 16.25 13.18
C PHE A 174 13.24 17.48 13.96
N LYS A 175 12.30 18.20 14.57
CA LYS A 175 12.56 19.32 15.48
C LYS A 175 13.25 18.83 16.76
N ALA A 176 12.80 17.73 17.35
CA ALA A 176 13.39 17.15 18.55
C ALA A 176 14.84 16.67 18.30
N MET A 177 15.12 16.08 17.14
CA MET A 177 16.48 15.68 16.77
C MET A 177 17.48 16.85 16.74
N LYS A 178 17.03 18.08 16.44
CA LYS A 178 17.90 19.26 16.41
C LYS A 178 18.41 19.70 17.79
N THR A 179 17.88 19.14 18.87
CA THR A 179 18.36 19.42 20.23
C THR A 179 19.34 18.38 20.74
N LEU A 180 19.68 17.37 19.92
CA LEU A 180 20.65 16.35 20.25
C LEU A 180 22.07 16.81 19.93
N PRO A 181 23.11 16.20 20.54
CA PRO A 181 24.49 16.35 20.11
C PRO A 181 24.69 15.97 18.63
N ASP A 182 25.64 16.61 17.95
CA ASP A 182 25.85 16.49 16.50
C ASP A 182 26.07 15.04 16.01
N ASP A 183 26.79 14.23 16.80
CA ASP A 183 27.08 12.82 16.50
C ASP A 183 25.81 11.95 16.54
N GLN A 184 24.95 12.17 17.54
CA GLN A 184 23.65 11.50 17.65
C GLN A 184 22.67 12.00 16.59
N GLN A 185 22.67 13.30 16.32
CA GLN A 185 21.82 13.90 15.31
C GLN A 185 22.10 13.30 13.93
N ALA A 186 23.37 13.17 13.54
CA ALA A 186 23.75 12.61 12.24
C ALA A 186 23.22 11.18 12.06
N ALA A 187 23.42 10.30 13.05
CA ALA A 187 22.98 8.91 12.98
C ALA A 187 21.45 8.75 12.84
N ILE A 188 20.69 9.57 13.55
CA ILE A 188 19.21 9.46 13.57
C ILE A 188 18.60 10.15 12.35
N LYS A 189 19.22 11.23 11.86
CA LYS A 189 18.75 11.99 10.70
C LYS A 189 18.62 11.11 9.47
N ASP A 190 19.61 10.27 9.18
CA ASP A 190 19.58 9.39 8.01
C ASP A 190 18.42 8.39 8.09
N THR A 191 18.20 7.81 9.28
CA THR A 191 17.06 6.93 9.52
C THR A 191 15.75 7.65 9.23
N VAL A 192 15.51 8.80 9.85
CA VAL A 192 14.25 9.55 9.72
C VAL A 192 14.01 10.03 8.28
N LEU A 193 15.07 10.40 7.56
CA LEU A 193 14.98 10.77 6.15
C LEU A 193 14.60 9.58 5.26
N GLN A 194 15.09 8.37 5.54
CA GLN A 194 14.75 7.17 4.78
C GLN A 194 13.25 6.83 4.90
N TRP A 195 12.67 6.94 6.11
CA TRP A 195 11.22 6.76 6.31
C TRP A 195 10.39 7.78 5.53
N ARG A 196 10.81 9.05 5.52
CA ARG A 196 10.13 10.09 4.73
C ARG A 196 10.25 9.84 3.22
N ALA A 197 11.41 9.40 2.76
CA ALA A 197 11.63 9.06 1.35
C ALA A 197 10.76 7.87 0.93
N ALA A 198 10.64 6.84 1.78
CA ALA A 198 9.75 5.72 1.55
C ALA A 198 8.28 6.14 1.45
N ARG A 199 7.80 7.05 2.33
CA ARG A 199 6.46 7.64 2.20
C ARG A 199 6.30 8.34 0.86
N GLY A 200 7.25 9.21 0.48
CA GLY A 200 7.20 9.93 -0.78
C GLY A 200 7.08 9.01 -2.00
N LYS A 201 7.81 7.88 -1.99
CA LYS A 201 7.68 6.86 -3.05
C LYS A 201 6.32 6.16 -3.02
N LEU A 202 5.83 5.76 -1.86
CA LEU A 202 4.52 5.09 -1.71
C LEU A 202 3.31 6.01 -1.98
N MET A 203 3.48 7.32 -1.92
CA MET A 203 2.46 8.28 -2.36
C MET A 203 2.35 8.31 -3.89
N ASN A 204 3.43 7.99 -4.62
CA ASN A 204 3.48 8.10 -6.08
C ASN A 204 3.35 6.75 -6.80
N HIS A 205 3.69 5.64 -6.13
CA HIS A 205 3.61 4.29 -6.70
C HIS A 205 3.16 3.28 -5.65
N THR A 206 2.37 2.29 -6.05
CA THR A 206 1.98 1.21 -5.13
C THR A 206 3.21 0.40 -4.69
N LEU A 207 3.13 -0.23 -3.51
CA LEU A 207 4.20 -1.12 -3.03
C LEU A 207 4.44 -2.29 -4.00
N GLN A 208 3.37 -2.77 -4.64
CA GLN A 208 3.37 -3.84 -5.64
C GLN A 208 4.16 -3.40 -6.88
N THR A 209 3.92 -2.19 -7.39
CA THR A 209 4.68 -1.60 -8.50
C THR A 209 6.16 -1.55 -8.17
N LEU A 210 6.54 -0.94 -7.04
CA LEU A 210 7.94 -0.79 -6.63
C LEU A 210 8.64 -2.13 -6.42
N THR A 211 7.93 -3.11 -5.84
CA THR A 211 8.45 -4.47 -5.67
C THR A 211 8.64 -5.14 -7.03
N GLY A 212 7.68 -5.02 -7.94
CA GLY A 212 7.73 -5.58 -9.28
C GLY A 212 8.89 -5.02 -10.10
N VAL A 213 9.07 -3.70 -10.09
CA VAL A 213 10.20 -3.00 -10.74
C VAL A 213 11.54 -3.55 -10.24
N LYS A 214 11.74 -3.61 -8.91
CA LYS A 214 13.00 -4.13 -8.32
C LYS A 214 13.20 -5.62 -8.60
N ALA A 215 12.14 -6.44 -8.50
CA ALA A 215 12.23 -7.90 -8.70
C ALA A 215 12.43 -8.31 -10.16
N ALA A 216 11.91 -7.53 -11.10
CA ALA A 216 12.08 -7.77 -12.54
C ALA A 216 13.33 -7.11 -13.13
N ASN A 217 14.03 -6.26 -12.36
CA ASN A 217 15.05 -5.35 -12.89
C ASN A 217 14.50 -4.50 -14.06
N ALA A 218 13.28 -3.98 -13.88
CA ALA A 218 12.54 -3.18 -14.84
C ALA A 218 12.62 -1.68 -14.47
N THR A 219 12.06 -0.82 -15.32
CA THR A 219 11.80 0.59 -15.04
C THR A 219 10.30 0.84 -14.89
N LEU A 220 9.90 2.09 -14.58
CA LEU A 220 8.48 2.47 -14.53
C LEU A 220 7.85 2.61 -15.93
N ASP A 221 8.66 2.63 -16.99
CA ASP A 221 8.21 2.66 -18.38
C ASP A 221 7.91 1.24 -18.91
N ASP A 222 8.40 0.21 -18.21
CA ASP A 222 8.10 -1.19 -18.52
C ASP A 222 6.69 -1.58 -18.03
N PRO A 223 6.05 -2.59 -18.65
CA PRO A 223 4.77 -3.12 -18.18
C PRO A 223 4.91 -3.77 -16.80
N VAL A 224 4.54 -3.03 -15.75
CA VAL A 224 4.56 -3.49 -14.36
C VAL A 224 3.16 -3.43 -13.75
N SER A 225 2.84 -4.37 -12.88
CA SER A 225 1.55 -4.39 -12.18
C SER A 225 1.32 -3.10 -11.42
N TYR A 226 0.17 -2.46 -11.65
CA TYR A 226 -0.18 -1.17 -11.05
C TYR A 226 0.75 0.00 -11.43
N GLY A 227 1.45 -0.09 -12.57
CA GLY A 227 2.30 0.99 -13.08
C GLY A 227 1.53 2.29 -13.39
N ASN A 228 0.27 2.17 -13.78
CA ASN A 228 -0.64 3.30 -14.05
C ASN A 228 -1.28 3.91 -12.80
N VAL A 229 -1.03 3.38 -11.60
CA VAL A 229 -1.66 3.85 -10.36
C VAL A 229 -0.75 4.83 -9.62
N ASN A 230 -1.26 6.03 -9.39
CA ASN A 230 -0.71 6.98 -8.42
C ASN A 230 -1.54 6.91 -7.11
N PRO A 231 -1.00 6.34 -6.01
CA PRO A 231 -1.72 6.15 -4.76
C PRO A 231 -2.36 7.40 -4.16
N ASP A 232 -1.62 8.51 -4.07
CA ASP A 232 -2.11 9.75 -3.45
C ASP A 232 -3.29 10.34 -4.23
N ASN A 233 -3.14 10.40 -5.56
CA ASN A 233 -4.22 10.84 -6.44
C ASN A 233 -5.43 9.89 -6.37
N LEU A 234 -5.21 8.58 -6.43
CA LEU A 234 -6.29 7.59 -6.42
C LEU A 234 -7.09 7.63 -5.10
N ILE A 235 -6.39 7.66 -3.96
CA ILE A 235 -7.02 7.76 -2.64
C ILE A 235 -7.83 9.06 -2.54
N ARG A 236 -7.30 10.18 -3.04
CA ARG A 236 -8.02 11.45 -3.08
C ARG A 236 -9.27 11.35 -3.97
N THR A 237 -9.17 10.77 -5.15
CA THR A 237 -10.31 10.60 -6.07
C THR A 237 -11.41 9.76 -5.44
N PHE A 238 -11.09 8.64 -4.77
CA PHE A 238 -12.08 7.86 -4.02
C PHE A 238 -12.68 8.65 -2.84
N ASN A 239 -11.84 9.32 -2.04
CA ASN A 239 -12.31 10.06 -0.87
C ASN A 239 -13.19 11.26 -1.20
N TYR A 240 -12.89 11.99 -2.27
CA TYR A 240 -13.60 13.21 -2.65
C TYR A 240 -14.59 13.03 -3.82
N GLY A 241 -14.61 11.84 -4.44
CA GLY A 241 -15.58 11.47 -5.46
C GLY A 241 -16.82 10.79 -4.89
N ASP A 242 -16.67 9.97 -3.85
CA ASP A 242 -17.80 9.20 -3.29
C ASP A 242 -17.64 8.81 -1.82
N SER A 243 -16.45 8.33 -1.39
CA SER A 243 -16.33 7.64 -0.10
C SER A 243 -16.47 8.53 1.14
N LEU A 244 -15.91 9.74 1.14
CA LEU A 244 -15.96 10.64 2.32
C LEU A 244 -16.66 11.97 2.01
N HIS A 245 -16.52 12.43 0.78
CA HIS A 245 -17.21 13.60 0.24
C HIS A 245 -17.73 13.27 -1.15
N PHE A 246 -18.93 13.73 -1.44
CA PHE A 246 -19.49 13.75 -2.78
C PHE A 246 -19.20 15.12 -3.40
N GLY A 247 -18.10 15.24 -4.13
CA GLY A 247 -17.56 16.55 -4.53
C GLY A 247 -16.78 16.53 -5.84
N ASP A 248 -15.77 17.39 -5.91
CA ASP A 248 -15.11 17.82 -7.15
C ASP A 248 -14.37 16.71 -7.91
N ALA A 249 -14.18 15.52 -7.33
CA ALA A 249 -13.49 14.39 -7.97
C ALA A 249 -14.46 13.35 -8.55
N ARG A 250 -15.77 13.62 -8.57
CA ARG A 250 -16.78 12.64 -9.02
C ARG A 250 -16.65 12.25 -10.48
N GLU A 251 -16.54 13.22 -11.38
CA GLU A 251 -16.40 12.93 -12.83
C GLU A 251 -15.17 12.06 -13.09
N GLN A 252 -14.05 12.37 -12.41
CA GLN A 252 -12.85 11.54 -12.48
C GLN A 252 -13.06 10.12 -11.91
N LEU A 253 -13.84 9.97 -10.84
CA LEU A 253 -14.14 8.66 -10.27
C LEU A 253 -15.07 7.86 -11.20
N ASP A 254 -16.11 8.50 -11.74
CA ASP A 254 -17.03 7.88 -12.71
C ASP A 254 -16.24 7.40 -13.95
N ASP A 255 -15.28 8.18 -14.45
CA ASP A 255 -14.39 7.80 -15.56
C ASP A 255 -13.49 6.59 -15.20
N LEU A 256 -12.96 6.54 -13.98
CA LEU A 256 -12.14 5.40 -13.52
C LEU A 256 -12.96 4.13 -13.34
N LEU A 257 -14.25 4.24 -13.04
CA LEU A 257 -15.14 3.12 -12.78
C LEU A 257 -16.09 2.85 -13.96
N ALA A 258 -15.78 3.38 -15.15
CA ALA A 258 -16.65 3.38 -16.31
C ALA A 258 -17.09 1.98 -16.77
N ASP A 259 -16.22 0.97 -16.60
CA ASP A 259 -16.52 -0.42 -16.89
C ASP A 259 -16.17 -1.37 -15.72
N PRO A 260 -16.76 -2.59 -15.68
CA PRO A 260 -16.56 -3.52 -14.57
C PRO A 260 -15.10 -3.96 -14.34
N PHE A 261 -14.25 -3.96 -15.37
CA PHE A 261 -12.83 -4.33 -15.23
C PHE A 261 -12.06 -3.24 -14.53
N HIS A 262 -12.22 -1.98 -14.97
CA HIS A 262 -11.59 -0.84 -14.32
C HIS A 262 -12.15 -0.61 -12.92
N GLU A 263 -13.45 -0.82 -12.70
CA GLU A 263 -14.06 -0.75 -11.38
C GLU A 263 -13.38 -1.72 -10.40
N ALA A 264 -13.31 -3.01 -10.77
CA ALA A 264 -12.65 -4.05 -9.99
C ALA A 264 -11.16 -3.71 -9.73
N TYR A 265 -10.46 -3.27 -10.77
CA TYR A 265 -9.04 -2.95 -10.73
C TYR A 265 -8.74 -1.76 -9.80
N TYR A 266 -9.43 -0.63 -9.97
CA TYR A 266 -9.14 0.59 -9.23
C TYR A 266 -9.65 0.54 -7.80
N LYS A 267 -10.76 -0.15 -7.51
CA LYS A 267 -11.18 -0.43 -6.12
C LYS A 267 -10.10 -1.25 -5.40
N TYR A 268 -9.59 -2.31 -6.04
CA TYR A 268 -8.51 -3.10 -5.46
C TYR A 268 -7.21 -2.30 -5.33
N ALA A 269 -6.84 -1.49 -6.33
CA ALA A 269 -5.66 -0.65 -6.29
C ALA A 269 -5.73 0.43 -5.18
N ALA A 270 -6.90 1.01 -4.93
CA ALA A 270 -7.13 1.95 -3.84
C ALA A 270 -6.93 1.27 -2.48
N LEU A 271 -7.48 0.07 -2.32
CA LEU A 271 -7.25 -0.78 -1.15
C LEU A 271 -5.75 -1.06 -0.94
N LEU A 272 -5.04 -1.54 -1.96
CA LEU A 272 -3.59 -1.82 -1.88
C LEU A 272 -2.78 -0.58 -1.48
N SER A 273 -3.18 0.59 -2.00
CA SER A 273 -2.55 1.88 -1.71
C SER A 273 -2.72 2.28 -0.25
N ILE A 274 -3.94 2.18 0.28
CA ILE A 274 -4.24 2.45 1.70
C ILE A 274 -3.47 1.49 2.60
N VAL A 275 -3.51 0.18 2.34
CA VAL A 275 -2.88 -0.84 3.20
C VAL A 275 -1.35 -0.69 3.18
N GLY A 276 -0.76 -0.48 2.00
CA GLY A 276 0.69 -0.30 1.85
C GLY A 276 1.22 0.93 2.59
N LEU A 277 0.56 2.08 2.45
CA LEU A 277 0.90 3.29 3.20
C LEU A 277 0.65 3.13 4.70
N SER A 278 -0.44 2.46 5.09
CA SER A 278 -0.76 2.19 6.50
C SER A 278 0.35 1.39 7.18
N HIS A 279 0.89 0.37 6.54
CA HIS A 279 1.99 -0.42 7.09
C HIS A 279 3.26 0.39 7.28
N LEU A 280 3.59 1.31 6.35
CA LEU A 280 4.67 2.26 6.56
C LEU A 280 4.40 3.14 7.80
N TYR A 281 3.17 3.63 7.96
CA TYR A 281 2.79 4.45 9.12
C TYR A 281 2.84 3.68 10.43
N PHE A 282 2.51 2.39 10.43
CA PHE A 282 2.66 1.53 11.62
C PHE A 282 4.13 1.40 12.03
N GLY A 283 5.04 1.28 11.06
CA GLY A 283 6.47 1.30 11.32
C GLY A 283 6.96 2.63 11.88
N PHE A 284 6.48 3.74 11.31
CA PHE A 284 6.80 5.07 11.82
C PHE A 284 6.22 5.31 13.22
N ALA A 285 5.03 4.76 13.53
CA ALA A 285 4.44 4.81 14.87
C ALA A 285 5.30 4.04 15.89
N ALA A 286 5.78 2.84 15.54
CA ALA A 286 6.70 2.08 16.40
C ALA A 286 8.01 2.85 16.67
N LEU A 287 8.53 3.54 15.65
CA LEU A 287 9.68 4.44 15.78
C LEU A 287 9.41 5.58 16.77
N LEU A 288 8.26 6.26 16.64
CA LEU A 288 7.88 7.34 17.55
C LEU A 288 7.63 6.86 18.99
N GLU A 289 6.96 5.71 19.16
CA GLU A 289 6.75 5.08 20.47
C GLU A 289 8.08 4.79 21.16
N ARG A 290 9.04 4.23 20.41
CA ARG A 290 10.38 3.96 20.91
C ARG A 290 11.07 5.25 21.34
N THR A 291 11.01 6.29 20.51
CA THR A 291 11.59 7.60 20.81
C THR A 291 10.98 8.25 22.06
N LEU A 292 9.68 8.07 22.31
CA LEU A 292 9.01 8.59 23.51
C LEU A 292 9.32 7.81 24.80
N GLY A 293 10.01 6.67 24.68
CA GLY A 293 10.41 5.82 25.80
C GLY A 293 9.44 4.69 26.15
N GLY A 294 8.54 4.35 25.22
CA GLY A 294 7.44 3.42 25.46
C GLY A 294 6.28 4.11 26.18
N VAL A 295 5.06 3.91 25.67
CA VAL A 295 3.80 4.32 26.30
C VAL A 295 2.99 3.08 26.59
#